data_AF-A0A5C7DZX0-F1
#
_entry.id   AF-A0A5C7DZX0-F1
#
_cell.length_a   1.000
_cell.length_b   1.000
_cell.length_c   1.000
_cell.angle_alpha   90.00
_cell.angle_beta   90.00
_cell.angle_gamma   90.00
#
_symmetry.space_group_name_H-M   'P 1'
#
loop_
_entity.id
_entity.type
_entity.pdbx_description
1 polymer ?
#
loop_
_entity_poly.entity_id
_entity_poly.type
_entity_poly.pdbx_seq_one_letter_code
_entity_poly.pdbx_strand_id
1 'polypeptide(L)'
;MVNMCDLKKEPIINYPTFWDYKVVVEANVDILEIFNEIFNEREFKYQASHTSKEGKYKSYLLSVYVDSKSDRLNIFNQLKSKTKFVL
;
A
#
# COMPACT_ATOMS: atom_id res chain seq x y z
N MET A 1 -17.51 -16.75 -31.45
CA MET A 1 -17.41 -17.46 -30.15
C MET A 1 -16.29 -16.82 -29.36
N VAL A 2 -16.62 -15.96 -28.39
CA VAL A 2 -15.62 -15.44 -27.45
C VAL A 2 -15.44 -16.48 -26.35
N ASN A 3 -14.27 -17.11 -26.34
CA ASN A 3 -13.96 -18.21 -25.43
C ASN A 3 -13.72 -17.62 -24.03
N MET A 4 -14.70 -17.78 -23.12
CA MET A 4 -14.69 -17.31 -21.72
C MET A 4 -13.65 -18.03 -20.82
N CYS A 5 -12.60 -18.62 -21.40
CA CYS A 5 -11.62 -19.44 -20.70
C CYS A 5 -10.21 -18.82 -20.61
N ASP A 6 -10.00 -17.58 -21.08
CA ASP A 6 -8.70 -16.87 -20.93
C ASP A 6 -8.66 -15.90 -19.73
N LEU A 7 -9.66 -15.95 -18.85
CA LEU A 7 -9.81 -15.05 -17.68
C LEU A 7 -8.81 -15.33 -16.53
N LYS A 8 -7.79 -16.17 -16.75
CA LYS A 8 -6.68 -16.40 -15.82
C LYS A 8 -5.40 -15.66 -16.22
N LYS A 9 -5.48 -14.63 -17.06
CA LYS A 9 -4.34 -13.72 -17.20
C LYS A 9 -4.26 -12.87 -15.94
N GLU A 10 -3.34 -13.23 -15.06
CA GLU A 10 -2.84 -12.32 -14.03
C GLU A 10 -2.56 -10.95 -14.70
N PRO A 11 -2.92 -9.83 -14.06
CA PRO A 11 -2.68 -8.51 -14.65
C PRO A 11 -1.19 -8.38 -14.96
N ILE A 12 -0.87 -8.11 -16.22
CA ILE A 12 0.49 -7.85 -16.68
C ILE A 12 0.84 -6.45 -16.18
N ILE A 13 1.48 -6.39 -15.01
CA ILE A 13 1.97 -5.15 -14.42
C ILE A 13 3.36 -4.91 -15.02
N ASN A 14 3.51 -3.81 -15.73
CA ASN A 14 4.82 -3.36 -16.20
C ASN A 14 5.53 -2.67 -15.04
N TYR A 15 6.59 -3.30 -14.55
CA TYR A 15 7.48 -2.71 -13.56
C TYR A 15 8.68 -2.06 -14.27
N PRO A 16 9.29 -1.04 -13.66
CA PRO A 16 8.92 -0.42 -12.40
C PRO A 16 7.71 0.53 -12.53
N THR A 17 6.85 0.56 -11.52
CA THR A 17 5.65 1.41 -11.50
C THR A 17 5.41 2.01 -10.11
N PHE A 18 4.64 3.10 -10.04
CA PHE A 18 4.15 3.61 -8.78
C PHE A 18 2.94 2.78 -8.33
N TRP A 19 3.02 2.24 -7.12
CA TRP A 19 1.94 1.50 -6.51
C TRP A 19 1.36 2.29 -5.34
N ASP A 20 0.07 2.55 -5.40
CA ASP A 20 -0.70 3.19 -4.34
C ASP A 20 -1.27 2.13 -3.39
N TYR A 21 -0.92 2.22 -2.13
CA TYR A 21 -1.48 1.44 -1.04
C TYR A 21 -2.37 2.30 -0.17
N LYS A 22 -3.50 1.75 0.26
CA LYS A 22 -4.33 2.39 1.26
C LYS A 22 -4.08 1.74 2.61
N VAL A 23 -3.41 2.50 3.46
CA VAL A 23 -3.03 2.07 4.80
C VAL A 23 -4.00 2.67 5.81
N VAL A 24 -4.62 1.84 6.63
CA VAL A 24 -5.53 2.27 7.70
C VAL A 24 -4.91 1.93 9.04
N VAL A 25 -4.72 2.96 9.84
CA VAL A 25 -4.18 2.88 11.21
C VAL A 25 -5.12 3.53 12.21
N GLU A 26 -4.89 3.24 13.48
CA GLU A 26 -5.59 3.92 14.57
C GLU A 26 -5.10 5.37 14.67
N ALA A 27 -5.96 6.29 15.10
CA ALA A 27 -5.63 7.71 15.11
C ALA A 27 -4.48 8.11 16.06
N ASN A 28 -4.18 7.26 17.04
CA ASN A 28 -3.06 7.39 17.98
C ASN A 28 -1.73 6.83 17.44
N VAL A 29 -1.73 6.18 16.27
CA VAL A 29 -0.53 5.59 15.70
C VAL A 29 0.13 6.60 14.76
N ASP A 30 1.44 6.79 14.93
CA ASP A 30 2.23 7.65 14.07
C ASP A 30 2.67 6.91 12.81
N ILE A 31 1.87 7.04 11.75
CA ILE A 31 2.15 6.34 10.49
C ILE A 31 3.46 6.79 9.84
N LEU A 32 3.89 8.02 10.13
CA LEU A 32 5.09 8.62 9.58
C LEU A 32 6.33 7.90 10.09
N GLU A 33 6.35 7.53 11.37
CA GLU A 33 7.39 6.70 11.98
C GLU A 33 7.43 5.30 11.35
N ILE A 34 6.27 4.68 11.13
CA ILE A 34 6.16 3.38 10.46
C ILE A 34 6.71 3.44 9.03
N PHE A 35 6.33 4.47 8.27
CA PHE A 35 6.83 4.63 6.91
C PHE A 35 8.33 4.90 6.87
N ASN A 36 8.85 5.74 7.76
CA ASN A 36 10.30 5.93 7.88
C ASN A 36 11.04 4.65 8.30
N GLU A 37 10.44 3.80 9.13
CA GLU A 37 11.07 2.52 9.50
C GLU A 37 11.11 1.54 8.32
N ILE A 38 10.02 1.45 7.54
CA ILE A 38 9.89 0.52 6.40
C ILE A 38 10.70 0.99 5.19
N PHE A 39 10.61 2.28 4.88
CA PHE A 39 11.20 2.83 3.67
C PHE A 39 12.58 3.45 3.92
N ASN A 40 12.84 3.99 5.11
CA ASN A 40 14.10 4.57 5.57
C ASN A 40 14.76 5.56 4.58
N GLU A 41 15.47 5.06 3.58
CA GLU A 41 16.12 5.86 2.51
C GLU A 41 15.36 5.84 1.17
N ARG A 42 14.24 5.11 1.08
CA ARG A 42 13.46 4.95 -0.15
C ARG A 42 12.52 6.14 -0.32
N GLU A 43 12.41 6.68 -1.54
CA GLU A 43 11.40 7.71 -1.84
C GLU A 43 9.98 7.10 -1.81
N PHE A 44 9.14 7.62 -0.91
CA PHE A 44 7.71 7.34 -0.87
C PHE A 44 6.95 8.63 -0.68
N LYS A 45 5.71 8.66 -1.17
CA LYS A 45 4.77 9.77 -0.96
C LYS A 45 3.58 9.23 -0.21
N TYR A 46 3.08 9.96 0.76
CA TYR A 46 1.84 9.59 1.42
C TYR A 46 0.95 10.80 1.66
N GLN A 47 -0.35 10.57 1.68
CA GLN A 47 -1.38 11.58 1.87
C GLN A 47 -2.46 11.05 2.80
N ALA A 48 -2.83 11.83 3.81
CA ALA A 48 -3.99 11.53 4.63
C ALA A 48 -5.25 11.73 3.77
N SER A 49 -6.00 10.66 3.55
CA SER A 49 -7.14 10.67 2.64
C SER A 49 -8.47 10.78 3.40
N HIS A 50 -8.62 10.03 4.49
CA HIS A 50 -9.86 10.02 5.24
C HIS A 50 -9.63 9.74 6.72
N THR A 51 -10.33 10.46 7.58
CA THR A 51 -10.39 10.17 9.01
C THR A 51 -11.79 9.67 9.33
N SER A 52 -11.90 8.55 10.05
CA SER A 52 -13.20 7.99 10.42
C SER A 52 -14.01 8.98 11.26
N LYS A 53 -15.35 8.92 11.12
CA LYS A 53 -16.30 9.81 11.82
C LYS A 53 -16.12 9.85 13.34
N GLU A 54 -15.73 8.73 13.94
CA GLU A 54 -15.46 8.60 15.37
C GLU A 54 -14.03 8.97 15.78
N GLY A 55 -13.17 9.35 14.82
CA GLY A 55 -11.76 9.66 15.08
C GLY A 55 -10.91 8.46 15.49
N LYS A 56 -11.44 7.23 15.46
CA LYS A 56 -10.71 6.01 15.85
C LYS A 56 -9.65 5.58 14.83
N TYR A 57 -9.92 5.78 13.54
CA TYR A 57 -9.04 5.33 12.45
C TYR A 57 -8.74 6.46 11.47
N LYS A 58 -7.53 6.44 10.93
CA LYS A 58 -7.04 7.32 9.87
C LYS A 58 -6.58 6.48 8.69
N SER A 59 -6.99 6.89 7.50
CA SER A 59 -6.63 6.27 6.23
C SER A 59 -5.62 7.15 5.51
N TYR A 60 -4.52 6.54 5.11
CA TYR A 60 -3.44 7.15 4.36
C TYR A 60 -3.30 6.45 3.02
N LEU A 61 -3.11 7.22 1.96
CA LEU A 61 -2.71 6.74 0.65
C LEU A 61 -1.20 6.86 0.58
N LEU A 62 -0.52 5.76 0.30
CA LEU A 62 0.93 5.65 0.20
C LEU A 62 1.29 5.25 -1.23
N SER A 63 1.91 6.16 -1.97
CA SER A 63 2.47 5.93 -3.29
C SER A 63 3.95 5.60 -3.15
N VAL A 64 4.35 4.41 -3.58
CA VAL A 64 5.75 3.96 -3.55
C VAL A 64 6.15 3.37 -4.88
N TYR A 65 7.40 3.57 -5.25
CA TYR A 65 7.97 2.98 -6.45
C TYR A 65 8.28 1.50 -6.21
N VAL A 66 7.67 0.62 -7.01
CA VAL A 66 7.90 -0.83 -6.95
C VAL A 66 8.59 -1.28 -8.21
N ASP A 67 9.73 -1.95 -8.05
CA ASP A 67 10.55 -2.43 -9.17
C ASP A 67 10.14 -3.83 -9.64
N SER A 68 9.43 -4.58 -8.81
CA SER A 68 9.02 -5.95 -9.11
C SER A 68 7.84 -6.41 -8.25
N LYS A 69 7.17 -7.49 -8.66
CA LYS A 69 6.09 -8.13 -7.89
C LYS A 69 6.54 -8.52 -6.48
N SER A 70 7.78 -9.00 -6.34
CA SER A 70 8.37 -9.37 -5.05
C SER A 70 8.55 -8.16 -4.14
N ASP A 71 9.02 -7.03 -4.68
CA ASP A 71 9.21 -5.80 -3.92
C ASP A 71 7.86 -5.22 -3.46
N ARG A 72 6.87 -5.22 -4.37
CA ARG A 72 5.47 -4.89 -4.06
C ARG A 72 4.94 -5.74 -2.90
N LEU A 73 5.08 -7.06 -2.97
CA LEU A 73 4.63 -7.99 -1.91
C LEU A 73 5.37 -7.77 -0.59
N ASN A 74 6.67 -7.51 -0.66
CA ASN A 74 7.49 -7.24 0.52
C ASN A 74 7.01 -5.97 1.24
N ILE A 75 6.78 -4.88 0.51
CA ILE A 75 6.25 -3.63 1.07
C ILE A 75 4.87 -3.88 1.70
N PHE A 76 3.97 -4.55 0.98
CA PHE A 76 2.64 -4.86 1.50
C PHE A 76 2.70 -5.65 2.81
N ASN A 77 3.59 -6.64 2.89
CA ASN A 77 3.74 -7.47 4.10
C ASN A 77 4.32 -6.68 5.28
N GLN A 78 5.32 -5.82 5.04
CA GLN A 78 5.88 -4.92 6.05
C GLN A 78 4.82 -3.96 6.60
N LEU A 79 4.07 -3.30 5.70
CA LEU A 79 2.97 -2.42 6.07
C LEU A 79 1.91 -3.18 6.88
N LYS A 80 1.50 -4.36 6.42
CA LYS A 80 0.48 -5.19 7.10
C LYS A 80 0.93 -5.63 8.49
N SER A 81 2.23 -5.85 8.70
CA SER A 81 2.76 -6.22 10.02
C SER A 81 2.75 -5.06 11.02
N LYS A 82 2.86 -3.82 10.55
CA LYS A 82 2.97 -2.62 11.38
C LYS A 82 1.65 -1.84 11.50
N THR A 83 0.66 -2.15 10.66
CA THR A 83 -0.60 -1.41 10.55
C THR A 83 -1.80 -2.34 10.72
N LYS A 84 -2.99 -1.76 10.95
CA LYS A 84 -4.21 -2.56 11.16
C LYS A 84 -4.74 -3.14 9.85
N PHE A 85 -4.79 -2.31 8.80
CA PHE A 85 -5.25 -2.75 7.48
C PHE A 85 -4.43 -2.10 6.37
N VAL A 86 -4.18 -2.86 5.32
CA VAL A 86 -3.56 -2.40 4.07
C VAL A 86 -4.38 -2.95 2.93
N LEU A 87 -4.76 -2.08 1.99
CA LEU A 87 -5.60 -2.34 0.82
C LEU A 87 -4.88 -1.90 -0.45
#